data_AF-A0A0R2JJ82-F1
#
_entry.id   AF-A0A0R2JJ82-F1
#
_cell.length_a   1.000
_cell.length_b   1.000
_cell.length_c   1.000
_cell.angle_alpha   90.00
_cell.angle_beta   90.00
_cell.angle_gamma   90.00
#
_symmetry.space_group_name_H-M   'P 1'
#
loop_
_entity.id
_entity.type
_entity.pdbx_description
1 polymer ?
#
loop_
_entity_poly.entity_id
_entity_poly.type
_entity_poly.pdbx_seq_one_letter_code
_entity_poly.pdbx_strand_id
1 'polypeptide(L)'
;MSPWLFPSTQHPDQHLTEKQFYKIMRKVGNLLNLDYLGTHTMRKTGAYRVYVQSNYNIGLVMHLLNHSSEAMTLAYLGLDQASTEEMLNNIDFG
;
A
#
# COMPACT_ATOMS: atom_id res chain seq x y z
N MET A 1 28.46 11.48 -10.38
CA MET A 1 27.46 11.09 -9.36
C MET A 1 26.31 10.41 -10.08
N SER A 2 25.69 9.39 -9.49
CA SER A 2 24.56 8.71 -10.12
C SER A 2 23.34 9.65 -10.20
N PRO A 3 22.58 9.70 -11.31
CA PRO A 3 21.34 10.48 -11.38
C PRO A 3 20.18 9.85 -10.61
N TRP A 4 20.34 8.59 -10.16
CA TRP A 4 19.31 7.84 -9.47
C TRP A 4 19.36 8.07 -7.96
N LEU A 5 18.20 8.30 -7.33
CA LEU A 5 18.09 8.43 -5.87
C LEU A 5 18.56 7.16 -5.15
N PHE A 6 18.24 6.00 -5.72
CA PHE A 6 18.67 4.68 -5.25
C PHE A 6 19.44 3.97 -6.37
N PRO A 7 20.76 4.19 -6.49
CA PRO A 7 21.57 3.53 -7.51
C PRO A 7 21.79 2.05 -7.18
N SER A 8 21.97 1.24 -8.22
CA SER A 8 22.40 -0.15 -8.05
C SER A 8 23.85 -0.20 -7.53
N THR A 9 24.12 -1.10 -6.58
CA THR A 9 25.47 -1.30 -6.05
C THR A 9 26.39 -2.03 -7.03
N GLN A 10 25.84 -2.79 -7.98
CA GLN A 10 26.60 -3.54 -9.00
C GLN A 10 26.76 -2.74 -10.29
N HIS A 11 25.78 -1.90 -10.63
CA HIS A 11 25.75 -1.07 -11.83
C HIS A 11 25.43 0.38 -11.45
N PRO A 12 26.43 1.19 -11.00
CA PRO A 12 26.19 2.52 -10.43
C PRO A 12 25.53 3.53 -11.39
N ASP A 13 25.55 3.24 -12.69
CA ASP A 13 24.88 3.96 -13.77
C ASP A 13 23.37 3.63 -13.89
N GLN A 14 22.91 2.59 -13.21
CA GLN A 14 21.52 2.12 -13.21
C GLN A 14 20.84 2.33 -11.85
N HIS A 15 19.50 2.35 -11.85
CA HIS A 15 18.71 2.34 -10.63
C HIS A 15 18.63 0.94 -9.99
N LEU A 16 18.23 0.90 -8.72
CA LEU A 16 17.84 -0.33 -8.06
C LEU A 16 16.70 -1.02 -8.83
N THR A 17 16.86 -2.30 -9.13
CA THR A 17 15.82 -3.07 -9.82
C THR A 17 14.69 -3.45 -8.86
N GLU A 18 13.48 -3.61 -9.38
CA GLU A 18 12.32 -4.08 -8.60
C GLU A 18 12.59 -5.44 -7.94
N LYS A 19 13.27 -6.34 -8.65
CA LYS A 19 13.68 -7.66 -8.12
C LYS A 19 14.60 -7.53 -6.91
N GLN A 20 15.53 -6.57 -6.94
CA GLN A 20 16.42 -6.34 -5.80
C GLN A 20 15.68 -5.69 -4.64
N PHE A 21 14.78 -4.75 -4.91
CA PHE A 21 13.90 -4.18 -3.89
C PHE A 21 13.04 -5.26 -3.22
N TYR A 22 12.44 -6.17 -3.99
CA TYR A 22 11.70 -7.32 -3.46
C TYR A 22 12.56 -8.18 -2.52
N LYS A 23 13.81 -8.49 -2.89
CA LYS A 23 14.73 -9.26 -2.04
C LYS A 23 15.03 -8.54 -0.72
N ILE A 24 15.19 -7.22 -0.76
CA ILE A 24 15.38 -6.40 0.44
C ILE A 24 14.14 -6.49 1.33
N MET A 25 12.94 -6.29 0.77
CA MET A 25 11.68 -6.38 1.50
C MET A 25 11.48 -7.77 2.12
N ARG A 26 11.76 -8.85 1.39
CA ARG A 26 11.70 -10.23 1.91
C ARG A 26 12.65 -10.44 3.09
N LYS A 27 13.89 -9.93 2.99
CA LYS A 27 14.85 -9.99 4.10
C LYS A 27 14.34 -9.26 5.33
N VAL A 28 13.75 -8.07 5.15
CA VAL A 28 13.13 -7.32 6.25
C VAL A 28 11.96 -8.10 6.86
N GLY A 29 11.11 -8.71 6.03
CA GLY A 29 10.00 -9.57 6.49
C GLY A 29 10.49 -10.70 7.40
N ASN A 30 11.53 -11.43 6.96
CA ASN A 30 12.15 -12.48 7.77
C ASN A 30 12.71 -11.97 9.10
N LEU A 31 13.35 -10.80 9.12
CA LEU A 31 13.89 -10.20 10.35
C LEU A 31 12.81 -9.80 11.36
N LEU A 32 11.63 -9.42 10.84
CA LEU A 32 10.49 -9.00 11.64
C LEU A 32 9.49 -10.14 11.92
N ASN A 33 9.77 -11.36 11.44
CA ASN A 33 8.84 -12.51 11.44
C ASN A 33 7.48 -12.19 10.78
N LEU A 34 7.52 -11.49 9.64
CA LEU A 34 6.36 -11.19 8.80
C LEU A 34 6.47 -11.93 7.46
N ASP A 35 5.51 -12.79 7.16
CA ASP A 35 5.45 -13.61 5.93
C ASP A 35 4.71 -12.93 4.77
N TYR A 36 3.99 -11.83 5.04
CA TYR A 36 3.19 -11.09 4.06
C TYR A 36 3.83 -9.76 3.58
N LEU A 37 5.08 -9.47 3.96
CA LEU A 37 5.74 -8.23 3.59
C LEU A 37 6.23 -8.26 2.13
N GLY A 38 5.58 -7.47 1.26
CA GLY A 38 5.91 -7.31 -0.15
C GLY A 38 6.08 -5.85 -0.56
N THR A 39 6.30 -5.62 -1.86
CA THR A 39 6.58 -4.28 -2.43
C THR A 39 5.40 -3.31 -2.28
N HIS A 40 4.17 -3.81 -2.26
CA HIS A 40 2.96 -3.00 -2.10
C HIS A 40 2.48 -2.87 -0.65
N THR A 41 2.99 -3.67 0.29
CA THR A 41 2.46 -3.73 1.66
C THR A 41 2.50 -2.37 2.33
N MET A 42 3.64 -1.66 2.28
CA MET A 42 3.75 -0.32 2.86
C MET A 42 2.82 0.70 2.20
N ARG A 43 2.61 0.62 0.88
CA ARG A 43 1.68 1.50 0.14
C ARG A 43 0.24 1.25 0.59
N LYS A 44 -0.17 -0.02 0.73
CA LYS A 44 -1.50 -0.39 1.26
C LYS A 44 -1.68 0.09 2.70
N THR A 45 -0.72 -0.19 3.58
CA THR A 45 -0.76 0.26 4.98
C THR A 45 -0.84 1.79 5.09
N GLY A 46 -0.03 2.52 4.32
CA GLY A 46 -0.04 3.97 4.31
C GLY A 46 -1.38 4.55 3.85
N ALA A 47 -1.91 4.03 2.75
CA ALA A 47 -3.21 4.45 2.23
C ALA A 47 -4.36 4.15 3.20
N TYR A 48 -4.37 2.98 3.83
CA TYR A 48 -5.36 2.63 4.85
C TYR A 48 -5.28 3.57 6.06
N ARG A 49 -4.08 3.92 6.51
CA ARG A 49 -3.91 4.91 7.60
C ARG A 49 -4.46 6.28 7.21
N VAL A 50 -4.19 6.75 5.99
CA VAL A 50 -4.77 8.01 5.49
C VAL A 50 -6.29 7.92 5.43
N TYR A 51 -6.85 6.80 4.96
CA TYR A 51 -8.29 6.57 4.95
C TYR A 51 -8.90 6.76 6.34
N VAL A 52 -8.42 6.02 7.35
CA VAL A 52 -8.95 6.11 8.72
C VAL A 52 -8.73 7.49 9.34
N GLN A 53 -7.53 8.06 9.20
CA GLN A 53 -7.16 9.34 9.83
C GLN A 53 -7.80 10.57 9.18
N SER A 54 -8.23 10.45 7.92
CA SER A 54 -8.98 11.50 7.22
C SER A 54 -10.49 11.40 7.43
N ASN A 55 -10.93 10.62 8.43
CA ASN A 55 -12.34 10.31 8.67
C ASN A 55 -12.99 9.66 7.43
N TYR A 56 -12.33 8.64 6.88
CA TYR A 56 -12.80 7.80 5.78
C TYR A 56 -12.96 8.54 4.43
N ASN A 57 -12.13 9.55 4.17
CA ASN A 57 -12.15 10.30 2.90
C ASN A 57 -11.53 9.47 1.75
N ILE A 58 -12.39 8.75 1.01
CA ILE A 58 -11.96 7.89 -0.09
C ILE A 58 -11.38 8.68 -1.28
N GLY A 59 -11.90 9.88 -1.55
CA GLY A 59 -11.41 10.74 -2.64
C GLY A 59 -9.96 11.20 -2.44
N LEU A 60 -9.59 11.51 -1.19
CA LEU A 60 -8.20 11.81 -0.83
C LEU A 60 -7.29 10.61 -1.09
N VAL A 61 -7.72 9.41 -0.71
CA VAL A 61 -6.93 8.17 -0.88
C VAL A 61 -6.82 7.81 -2.36
N MET A 62 -7.88 7.99 -3.15
CA MET A 62 -7.85 7.83 -4.61
C MET A 62 -6.80 8.73 -5.25
N HIS A 63 -6.78 10.01 -4.87
CA HIS A 63 -5.80 10.97 -5.39
C HIS A 63 -4.38 10.57 -4.97
N LEU A 64 -4.17 10.21 -3.70
CA LEU A 64 -2.88 9.75 -3.18
C LEU A 64 -2.37 8.49 -3.90
N LEU A 65 -3.26 7.55 -4.20
CA LEU A 65 -2.92 6.30 -4.88
C LEU A 65 -2.92 6.42 -6.41
N ASN A 66 -3.35 7.56 -6.96
CA ASN A 66 -3.56 7.75 -8.40
C ASN A 66 -4.46 6.67 -9.02
N HIS A 67 -5.55 6.32 -8.33
CA HIS A 67 -6.54 5.37 -8.82
C HIS A 67 -7.66 6.09 -9.56
N SER A 68 -8.11 5.50 -10.67
CA SER A 68 -9.16 6.07 -11.53
C SER A 68 -10.58 5.83 -11.02
N SER A 69 -10.77 4.94 -10.05
CA SER A 69 -12.08 4.64 -9.49
C SER A 69 -12.04 4.36 -7.99
N GLU A 70 -13.17 4.62 -7.35
CA GLU A 70 -13.39 4.32 -5.94
C GLU A 70 -13.31 2.81 -5.69
N ALA A 71 -13.96 2.01 -6.54
CA ALA A 71 -13.95 0.56 -6.46
C ALA A 71 -12.53 -0.03 -6.46
N MET A 72 -11.63 0.50 -7.31
CA MET A 72 -10.22 0.09 -7.31
C MET A 72 -9.55 0.40 -5.97
N THR A 73 -9.87 1.54 -5.37
CA THR A 73 -9.30 1.97 -4.08
C THR A 73 -9.83 1.14 -2.92
N LEU A 74 -11.14 0.89 -2.86
CA LEU A 74 -11.75 0.01 -1.86
C LEU A 74 -11.15 -1.40 -1.92
N ALA A 75 -11.07 -2.00 -3.11
CA ALA A 75 -10.42 -3.28 -3.31
C ALA A 75 -8.93 -3.26 -2.92
N TYR A 76 -8.22 -2.18 -3.21
CA TYR A 76 -6.81 -2.03 -2.83
C TYR A 76 -6.60 -1.95 -1.32
N LEU A 77 -7.52 -1.31 -0.61
CA LEU A 77 -7.55 -1.21 0.85
C LEU A 77 -8.04 -2.51 1.53
N GLY A 78 -8.57 -3.47 0.78
CA GLY A 78 -9.21 -4.66 1.33
C GLY A 78 -10.56 -4.38 1.98
N LEU A 79 -11.21 -3.28 1.58
CA LEU A 79 -12.56 -2.90 2.01
C LEU A 79 -13.57 -3.41 0.97
N ASP A 80 -13.64 -4.73 0.83
CA ASP A 80 -14.57 -5.36 -0.10
C ASP A 80 -16.00 -5.45 0.47
N GLN A 81 -16.89 -6.02 -0.32
CA GLN A 81 -18.33 -6.08 -0.01
C GLN A 81 -18.64 -6.70 1.36
N ALA A 82 -17.83 -7.66 1.83
CA ALA A 82 -18.00 -8.27 3.15
C ALA A 82 -17.74 -7.27 4.29
N SER A 83 -16.72 -6.40 4.14
CA SER A 83 -16.45 -5.34 5.11
C SER A 83 -17.57 -4.29 5.14
N THR A 84 -18.17 -3.97 3.98
CA THR A 84 -19.31 -3.05 3.88
C THR A 84 -20.55 -3.62 4.55
N GLU A 85 -20.86 -4.91 4.35
CA GLU A 85 -22.00 -5.58 4.99
C GLU A 85 -21.88 -5.61 6.52
N GLU A 86 -20.68 -5.88 7.04
CA GLU A 86 -20.42 -5.82 8.49
C GLU A 86 -20.57 -4.39 9.04
N MET A 87 -20.10 -3.38 8.32
CA MET A 87 -20.28 -1.98 8.72
C MET A 87 -21.75 -1.60 8.74
N LEU A 88 -22.54 -2.02 7.75
CA LEU A 88 -23.99 -1.76 7.68
C LEU A 88 -24.76 -2.40 8.84
N ASN A 89 -24.38 -3.60 9.27
CA ASN A 89 -25.03 -4.28 10.41
C ASN A 89 -24.88 -3.52 11.74
N ASN A 90 -23.88 -2.64 11.85
CA ASN A 90 -23.62 -1.83 13.04
C ASN A 90 -24.20 -0.42 12.93
N ILE A 91 -24.89 -0.09 11.85
CA ILE A 91 -25.59 1.20 11.70
C ILE A 91 -26.97 1.07 12.35
N ASP A 92 -27.18 1.83 13.41
CA ASP A 92 -28.51 2.07 13.96
C ASP A 92 -29.21 3.12 13.09
N PHE A 93 -30.26 2.69 12.37
CA PHE A 93 -31.06 3.57 11.52
C PHE A 93 -32.17 4.29 12.30
N GLY A 94 -32.30 4.03 13.61
CA GLY A 94 -33.37 4.53 14.48
C GLY A 94 -34.52 3.55 14.69
#